data_AF-A0A8K0JM45-F1
#
_entry.id   AF-A0A8K0JM45-F1
#
_cell.length_a   1.000
_cell.length_b   1.000
_cell.length_c   1.000
_cell.angle_alpha   90.00
_cell.angle_beta   90.00
_cell.angle_gamma   90.00
#
_symmetry.space_group_name_H-M   'P 1'
#
loop_
_entity.id
_entity.type
_entity.pdbx_description
1 polymer ?
#
loop_
_entity_poly.entity_id
_entity_poly.type
_entity_poly.pdbx_seq_one_letter_code
_entity_poly.pdbx_strand_id
1 'polypeptide(L)'
;MASQPTPDEKAASIINSVPQSNLFTKTGGVILGTGLTAAAISSELYVANEETVLAVGFFIIVAAAARSIGAPYSSWANGHIERITNILQGAREEHTKAITERMDSVKEMREVVPLTQNLYAVAKEIAELEHKNFALEQENAIKTELKQVLDSWVRYEQQQRESEQLDLVKTVKAGVEAELAKPAFKKQLLEEALAHVESLAKSKSI
;
A
#
# COMPACT_ATOMS: atom_id res chain seq x y z
N MET A 1 5.95 -66.64 -10.87
CA MET A 1 7.09 -67.56 -11.03
C MET A 1 8.26 -66.71 -11.50
N ALA A 2 9.23 -66.44 -10.62
CA ALA A 2 10.40 -65.65 -11.00
C ALA A 2 11.25 -66.48 -11.97
N SER A 3 11.30 -66.07 -13.24
CA SER A 3 12.19 -66.66 -14.22
C SER A 3 13.61 -66.56 -13.67
N GLN A 4 14.26 -67.70 -13.43
CA GLN A 4 15.68 -67.71 -13.11
C GLN A 4 16.40 -66.91 -14.22
N PRO A 5 17.23 -65.90 -13.89
CA PRO A 5 17.87 -65.10 -14.92
C PRO A 5 18.72 -66.02 -15.78
N THR A 6 18.69 -65.76 -17.08
CA THR A 6 19.49 -66.52 -18.05
C THR A 6 20.97 -66.40 -17.69
N PRO A 7 21.80 -67.42 -17.98
CA PRO A 7 23.23 -67.38 -17.66
C PRO A 7 23.93 -66.11 -18.17
N ASP A 8 23.51 -65.60 -19.33
CA ASP A 8 24.01 -64.37 -19.95
C ASP A 8 23.67 -63.12 -19.12
N GLU A 9 22.43 -63.04 -18.60
CA GLU A 9 22.01 -61.94 -17.72
C GLU A 9 22.75 -61.94 -16.37
N LYS A 10 23.02 -63.12 -15.81
CA LYS A 10 23.83 -63.25 -14.58
C LYS A 10 25.28 -62.84 -14.84
N ALA A 11 25.89 -63.30 -15.92
CA ALA A 11 27.25 -62.92 -16.30
C ALA A 11 27.38 -61.41 -16.51
N ALA A 12 26.41 -60.80 -17.21
CA ALA A 12 26.35 -59.35 -17.37
C ALA A 12 26.24 -58.62 -16.02
N SER A 13 25.43 -59.12 -15.08
CA SER A 13 25.32 -58.51 -13.75
C SER A 13 26.63 -58.51 -12.95
N ILE A 14 27.43 -59.58 -13.07
CA ILE A 14 28.74 -59.70 -12.42
C ILE A 14 29.73 -58.69 -13.01
N ILE A 15 29.82 -58.62 -14.34
CA ILE A 15 30.68 -57.65 -15.04
C ILE A 15 30.27 -56.21 -14.68
N ASN A 16 28.97 -55.95 -14.59
CA ASN A 16 28.44 -54.62 -14.29
C ASN A 16 28.66 -54.21 -12.82
N SER A 17 28.73 -55.15 -11.88
CA SER A 17 28.99 -54.89 -10.46
C SER A 17 30.41 -54.39 -10.14
N VAL A 18 31.36 -54.55 -11.08
CA VAL A 18 32.74 -54.07 -10.91
C VAL A 18 32.76 -52.53 -10.96
N PRO A 19 33.37 -51.83 -9.99
CA PRO A 19 33.21 -50.39 -9.76
C PRO A 19 33.81 -49.45 -10.84
N GLN A 20 34.27 -49.98 -11.98
CA GLN A 20 34.88 -49.18 -13.06
C GLN A 20 33.90 -48.93 -14.21
N SER A 21 34.07 -47.79 -14.89
CA SER A 21 33.12 -47.27 -15.90
C SER A 21 33.29 -47.85 -17.32
N ASN A 22 34.46 -48.41 -17.67
CA ASN A 22 34.74 -48.91 -19.04
C ASN A 22 34.63 -50.44 -19.14
N LEU A 23 33.95 -50.94 -20.19
CA LEU A 23 33.72 -52.38 -20.41
C LEU A 23 35.03 -53.18 -20.52
N PHE A 24 36.04 -52.63 -21.21
CA PHE A 24 37.36 -53.24 -21.32
C PHE A 24 38.03 -53.42 -19.94
N THR A 25 37.91 -52.41 -19.07
CA THR A 25 38.50 -52.46 -17.73
C THR A 25 37.69 -53.35 -16.78
N LYS A 26 36.36 -53.44 -16.95
CA LYS A 26 35.52 -54.39 -16.21
C LYS A 26 35.89 -55.84 -16.53
N THR A 27 35.93 -56.20 -17.82
CA THR A 27 36.31 -57.54 -18.27
C THR A 27 37.77 -57.83 -17.94
N GLY A 28 38.65 -56.84 -18.13
CA GLY A 28 40.06 -56.91 -17.74
C GLY A 28 40.22 -57.16 -16.24
N GLY A 29 39.47 -56.49 -15.37
CA GLY A 29 39.53 -56.66 -13.93
C GLY A 29 39.11 -58.07 -13.47
N VAL A 30 38.06 -58.63 -14.06
CA VAL A 30 37.61 -60.01 -13.76
C VAL A 30 38.63 -61.04 -14.24
N ILE A 31 39.15 -60.87 -15.45
CA ILE A 31 40.16 -61.78 -16.02
C ILE A 31 41.48 -61.68 -15.25
N LEU A 32 41.93 -60.47 -14.91
CA LEU A 32 43.14 -60.25 -14.12
C LEU A 32 42.97 -60.80 -12.71
N GLY A 33 41.83 -60.56 -12.06
CA GLY A 33 41.55 -61.11 -10.73
C GLY A 33 41.57 -62.64 -10.73
N THR A 34 40.90 -63.26 -11.70
CA THR A 34 40.87 -64.74 -11.84
C THR A 34 42.23 -65.30 -12.26
N GLY A 35 42.96 -64.60 -13.11
CA GLY A 35 44.30 -64.99 -13.55
C GLY A 35 45.32 -64.90 -12.42
N LEU A 36 45.27 -63.85 -11.61
CA LEU A 36 46.14 -63.69 -10.44
C LEU A 36 45.84 -64.73 -9.36
N THR A 37 44.57 -65.05 -9.09
CA THR A 37 44.22 -66.12 -8.15
C THR A 37 44.65 -67.50 -8.65
N ALA A 38 44.43 -67.80 -9.93
CA ALA A 38 44.89 -69.04 -10.55
C ALA A 38 46.42 -69.15 -10.53
N ALA A 39 47.14 -68.06 -10.84
CA ALA A 39 48.59 -68.02 -10.77
C ALA A 39 49.12 -68.16 -9.33
N ALA A 40 48.47 -67.53 -8.34
CA ALA A 40 48.85 -67.64 -6.93
C ALA A 40 48.69 -69.07 -6.39
N ILE A 41 47.65 -69.78 -6.82
CA ILE A 41 47.45 -71.20 -6.49
C ILE A 41 48.47 -72.06 -7.23
N SER A 42 48.64 -71.84 -8.54
CA SER A 42 49.54 -72.63 -9.38
C SER A 42 51.03 -72.48 -9.03
N SER A 43 51.41 -71.34 -8.45
CA SER A 43 52.79 -71.07 -8.00
C SER A 43 53.01 -71.38 -6.52
N GLU A 44 52.01 -71.96 -5.84
CA GLU A 44 52.00 -72.20 -4.38
C GLU A 44 52.27 -70.95 -3.53
N LEU A 45 52.10 -69.75 -4.11
CA LEU A 45 52.24 -68.48 -3.39
C LEU A 45 51.19 -68.36 -2.27
N TYR A 46 50.05 -69.04 -2.43
CA TYR A 46 49.06 -69.24 -1.37
C TYR A 46 48.90 -70.74 -1.08
N VAL A 47 49.30 -71.16 0.12
CA VAL A 47 49.14 -72.54 0.60
C VAL A 47 47.95 -72.61 1.55
N ALA A 48 46.99 -73.48 1.26
CA ALA A 48 45.83 -73.68 2.11
C ALA A 48 46.22 -74.41 3.41
N ASN A 49 46.35 -73.65 4.50
CA ASN A 49 46.62 -74.15 5.85
C ASN A 49 45.39 -74.00 6.76
N GLU A 50 45.48 -74.42 8.02
CA GLU A 50 44.46 -74.25 9.07
C GLU A 50 43.99 -72.79 9.21
N GLU A 51 44.88 -71.82 9.03
CA GLU A 51 44.56 -70.39 9.06
C GLU A 51 43.57 -69.96 7.96
N THR A 52 43.43 -70.73 6.88
CA THR A 52 42.46 -70.42 5.81
C THR A 52 41.02 -70.66 6.26
N VAL A 53 40.79 -71.65 7.12
CA VAL A 53 39.48 -71.89 7.74
C VAL A 53 39.13 -70.74 8.69
N LEU A 54 40.13 -70.25 9.44
CA LEU A 54 39.99 -69.08 10.31
C LEU A 54 39.70 -67.81 9.49
N ALA A 55 40.41 -67.60 8.37
CA ALA A 55 40.19 -66.46 7.49
C ALA A 55 38.78 -66.47 6.87
N VAL A 56 38.31 -67.62 6.38
CA VAL A 56 36.95 -67.78 5.86
C VAL A 56 35.90 -67.51 6.94
N GLY A 57 36.09 -68.06 8.15
CA GLY A 57 35.21 -67.80 9.29
C GLY A 57 35.16 -66.32 9.67
N PHE A 58 36.32 -65.64 9.69
CA PHE A 58 36.42 -64.21 9.93
C PHE A 58 35.68 -63.40 8.85
N PHE A 59 35.85 -63.71 7.56
CA PHE A 59 35.14 -63.02 6.49
C PHE A 59 33.62 -63.19 6.57
N ILE A 60 33.13 -64.36 6.97
CA ILE A 60 31.70 -64.60 7.19
C ILE A 60 31.16 -63.73 8.32
N ILE A 61 31.89 -63.67 9.45
CA ILE A 61 31.50 -62.83 10.59
C ILE A 61 31.53 -61.35 10.22
N VAL A 62 32.58 -60.90 9.53
CA VAL A 62 32.69 -59.50 9.06
C VAL A 62 31.58 -59.17 8.08
N ALA A 63 31.24 -60.05 7.13
CA ALA A 63 30.15 -59.82 6.20
C ALA A 63 28.79 -59.75 6.91
N ALA A 64 28.55 -60.64 7.88
CA ALA A 64 27.35 -60.62 8.71
C ALA A 64 27.25 -59.35 9.57
N ALA A 65 28.36 -58.93 10.19
CA ALA A 65 28.45 -57.71 11.00
C ALA A 65 28.29 -56.44 10.15
N ALA A 66 28.91 -56.38 8.98
CA ALA A 66 28.76 -55.25 8.06
C ALA A 66 27.30 -55.10 7.62
N ARG A 67 26.61 -56.21 7.35
CA ARG A 67 25.19 -56.20 6.97
C ARG A 67 24.27 -55.80 8.12
N SER A 68 24.58 -56.22 9.36
CA SER A 68 23.74 -55.91 10.52
C SER A 68 23.95 -54.51 11.10
N ILE A 69 25.18 -53.97 11.03
CA ILE A 69 25.54 -52.67 11.61
C ILE A 69 25.36 -51.53 10.60
N GLY A 70 25.44 -51.80 9.29
CA GLY A 70 25.38 -50.76 8.26
C GLY A 70 24.10 -49.92 8.30
N ALA A 71 22.93 -50.57 8.39
CA ALA A 71 21.64 -49.89 8.46
C ALA A 71 21.45 -49.03 9.74
N PRO A 72 21.65 -49.57 10.96
CA PRO A 72 21.50 -48.78 12.19
C PRO A 72 22.55 -47.67 12.33
N TYR A 73 23.77 -47.88 11.83
CA TYR A 73 24.79 -46.82 11.83
C TYR A 73 24.42 -45.69 10.88
N SER A 74 23.95 -46.01 9.67
CA SER A 74 23.49 -45.01 8.70
C SER A 74 22.31 -44.20 9.23
N SER A 75 21.31 -44.85 9.85
CA SER A 75 20.18 -44.13 10.44
C SER A 75 20.59 -43.25 11.61
N TRP A 76 21.49 -43.71 12.46
CA TRP A 76 22.05 -42.90 13.55
C TRP A 76 22.83 -41.69 13.03
N ALA A 77 23.70 -41.89 12.04
CA ALA A 77 24.50 -40.83 11.43
C ALA A 77 23.61 -39.78 10.77
N ASN A 78 22.61 -40.20 9.99
CA ASN A 78 21.64 -39.30 9.36
C ASN A 78 20.84 -38.51 10.40
N GLY A 79 20.37 -39.16 11.47
CA GLY A 79 19.64 -38.46 12.54
C GLY A 79 20.50 -37.45 13.30
N HIS A 80 21.80 -37.72 13.45
CA HIS A 80 22.74 -36.76 14.05
C HIS A 80 22.98 -35.55 13.15
N ILE A 81 23.19 -35.80 11.85
CA ILE A 81 23.36 -34.75 10.83
C ILE A 81 22.11 -33.88 10.77
N GLU A 82 20.92 -34.49 10.74
CA GLU A 82 19.64 -33.78 10.71
C GLU A 82 19.45 -32.91 11.94
N ARG A 83 19.74 -33.43 13.14
CA ARG A 83 19.68 -32.63 14.38
C ARG A 83 20.58 -31.40 14.32
N ILE A 84 21.84 -31.57 13.90
CA ILE A 84 22.78 -30.44 13.78
C ILE A 84 22.28 -29.44 12.75
N THR A 85 21.80 -29.92 11.60
CA THR A 85 21.28 -29.08 10.52
C THR A 85 20.07 -28.28 10.99
N ASN A 86 19.14 -28.92 11.70
CA ASN A 86 17.94 -28.27 12.22
C ASN A 86 18.27 -27.21 13.30
N ILE A 87 19.23 -27.48 14.18
CA ILE A 87 19.69 -26.48 15.16
C ILE A 87 20.34 -25.29 14.44
N LEU A 88 21.19 -25.55 13.45
CA LEU A 88 21.88 -24.48 12.72
C LEU A 88 20.89 -23.62 11.92
N GLN A 89 19.91 -24.26 11.26
CA GLN A 89 18.88 -23.56 10.51
C GLN A 89 17.94 -22.79 11.45
N GLY A 90 17.50 -23.41 12.55
CA GLY A 90 16.68 -22.74 13.56
C GLY A 90 17.37 -21.53 14.18
N ALA A 91 18.65 -21.65 14.52
CA ALA A 91 19.44 -20.53 15.03
C ALA A 91 19.56 -19.40 13.99
N ARG A 92 19.76 -19.71 12.71
CA ARG A 92 19.81 -18.71 11.64
C ARG A 92 18.49 -17.97 11.49
N GLU A 93 17.38 -18.70 11.51
CA GLU A 93 16.03 -18.13 11.42
C GLU A 93 15.72 -17.25 12.63
N GLU A 94 16.01 -17.73 13.84
CA GLU A 94 15.81 -16.98 15.09
C GLU A 94 16.68 -15.71 15.14
N HIS A 95 17.95 -15.79 14.75
CA HIS A 95 18.82 -14.61 14.63
C HIS A 95 18.30 -13.61 13.60
N THR A 96 17.83 -14.09 12.44
CA THR A 96 17.27 -13.23 11.40
C THR A 96 16.01 -12.52 11.89
N LYS A 97 15.14 -13.24 12.61
CA LYS A 97 13.94 -12.69 13.22
C LYS A 97 14.27 -11.64 14.28
N ALA A 98 15.17 -11.95 15.21
CA ALA A 98 15.59 -11.01 16.25
C ALA A 98 16.25 -9.73 15.68
N ILE A 99 17.03 -9.85 14.60
CA ILE A 99 17.59 -8.69 13.91
C ILE A 99 16.49 -7.87 13.23
N THR A 100 15.52 -8.52 12.60
CA THR A 100 14.40 -7.86 11.94
C THR A 100 13.54 -7.08 12.95
N GLU A 101 13.19 -7.70 14.09
CA GLU A 101 12.44 -7.05 15.17
C GLU A 101 13.19 -5.84 15.74
N ARG A 102 14.52 -5.96 15.93
CA ARG A 102 15.35 -4.82 16.34
C ARG A 102 15.40 -3.72 15.30
N MET A 103 15.46 -4.07 14.02
CA MET A 103 15.44 -3.10 12.92
C MET A 103 14.11 -2.34 12.87
N ASP A 104 12.99 -3.02 13.08
CA ASP A 104 11.66 -2.40 13.13
C ASP A 104 11.53 -1.43 14.32
N SER A 105 12.01 -1.82 15.51
CA SER A 105 12.05 -0.92 16.66
C SER A 105 12.93 0.32 16.42
N VAL A 106 14.10 0.16 15.78
CA VAL A 106 14.96 1.28 15.41
C VAL A 106 14.33 2.17 14.34
N LYS A 107 13.57 1.59 13.41
CA LYS A 107 12.84 2.34 12.38
C LYS A 107 11.78 3.25 13.00
N GLU A 108 11.02 2.75 13.97
CA GLU A 108 10.05 3.57 14.73
C GLU A 108 10.74 4.75 15.42
N MET A 109 11.87 4.52 16.08
CA MET A 109 12.67 5.59 16.70
C MET A 109 13.22 6.61 15.71
N ARG A 110 13.39 6.27 14.43
CA ARG A 110 13.78 7.23 13.39
C ARG A 110 12.60 8.14 12.99
N GLU A 111 11.38 7.64 13.05
CA GLU A 111 10.18 8.34 12.60
C GLU A 111 9.65 9.36 13.63
N VAL A 112 10.01 9.23 14.92
CA VAL A 112 9.56 10.18 15.96
C VAL A 112 10.17 11.59 15.82
N VAL A 113 11.40 11.71 15.30
CA VAL A 113 12.06 13.01 15.11
C VAL A 113 11.34 13.87 14.05
N PRO A 114 11.10 13.40 12.81
CA PRO A 114 10.34 14.18 11.84
C PRO A 114 8.89 14.39 12.31
N LEU A 115 8.27 13.44 13.01
CA LEU A 115 6.92 13.60 13.56
C LEU A 115 6.84 14.76 14.55
N THR A 116 7.79 14.87 15.48
CA THR A 116 7.83 15.97 16.46
C THR A 116 8.12 17.32 15.81
N GLN A 117 9.00 17.36 14.81
CA GLN A 117 9.22 18.57 14.01
C GLN A 117 7.96 19.01 13.27
N ASN A 118 7.25 18.06 12.66
CA ASN A 118 5.98 18.32 11.97
C ASN A 118 4.89 18.80 12.94
N LEU A 119 4.77 18.19 14.12
CA LEU A 119 3.84 18.64 15.16
C LEU A 119 4.11 20.10 15.58
N TYR A 120 5.38 20.48 15.73
CA TYR A 120 5.74 21.86 16.05
C TYR A 120 5.46 22.82 14.88
N ALA A 121 5.74 22.40 13.64
CA ALA A 121 5.44 23.19 12.45
C ALA A 121 3.93 23.42 12.29
N VAL A 122 3.11 22.38 12.49
CA VAL A 122 1.65 22.47 12.48
C VAL A 122 1.14 23.38 13.59
N ALA A 123 1.67 23.26 14.81
CA ALA A 123 1.28 24.14 15.92
C ALA A 123 1.59 25.62 15.62
N LYS A 124 2.75 25.90 14.99
CA LYS A 124 3.11 27.24 14.56
C LYS A 124 2.19 27.77 13.46
N GLU A 125 1.88 26.95 12.46
CA GLU A 125 0.98 27.31 11.37
C GLU A 125 -0.43 27.61 11.89
N ILE A 126 -0.94 26.79 12.82
CA ILE A 126 -2.24 27.02 13.48
C ILE A 126 -2.24 28.39 14.17
N ALA A 127 -1.22 28.70 14.97
CA ALA A 127 -1.15 29.99 15.66
C ALA A 127 -1.11 31.18 14.69
N GLU A 128 -0.39 31.06 13.57
CA GLU A 128 -0.36 32.10 12.53
C GLU A 128 -1.71 32.25 11.82
N LEU A 129 -2.40 31.15 11.53
CA LEU A 129 -3.71 31.15 10.88
C LEU A 129 -4.80 31.67 11.82
N GLU A 130 -4.78 31.30 13.10
CA GLU A 130 -5.70 31.83 14.12
C GLU A 130 -5.54 33.34 14.26
N HIS A 131 -4.30 33.85 14.30
CA HIS A 131 -4.05 35.27 14.36
C HIS A 131 -4.61 36.01 13.13
N LYS A 132 -4.38 35.48 11.92
CA LYS A 132 -4.92 36.05 10.67
C LYS A 132 -6.44 36.02 10.64
N ASN A 133 -7.06 34.91 11.03
CA ASN A 133 -8.51 34.79 11.11
C ASN A 133 -9.09 35.81 12.10
N PHE A 134 -8.49 35.95 13.28
CA PHE A 134 -8.94 36.92 14.28
C PHE A 134 -8.86 38.37 13.76
N ALA A 135 -7.76 38.73 13.08
CA ALA A 135 -7.63 40.07 12.48
C ALA A 135 -8.69 40.31 11.39
N LEU A 136 -8.92 39.34 10.51
CA LEU A 136 -9.95 39.43 9.47
C LEU A 136 -11.37 39.50 10.05
N GLU A 137 -11.65 38.76 11.11
CA GLU A 137 -12.93 38.82 11.83
C GLU A 137 -13.16 40.21 12.44
N GLN A 138 -12.13 40.81 13.08
CA GLN A 138 -12.22 42.17 13.61
C GLN A 138 -12.49 43.20 12.50
N GLU A 139 -11.79 43.11 11.38
CA GLU A 139 -12.04 43.99 10.23
C GLU A 139 -13.46 43.82 9.70
N ASN A 140 -13.95 42.59 9.60
CA ASN A 140 -15.29 42.32 9.08
C ASN A 140 -16.39 42.79 10.04
N ALA A 141 -16.17 42.64 11.36
CA ALA A 141 -17.06 43.19 12.37
C ALA A 141 -17.16 44.72 12.23
N ILE A 142 -16.03 45.42 12.12
CA ILE A 142 -16.00 46.88 11.92
C ILE A 142 -16.72 47.26 10.61
N LYS A 143 -16.41 46.59 9.50
CA LYS A 143 -17.08 46.84 8.20
C LYS A 143 -18.59 46.63 8.27
N THR A 144 -19.05 45.63 9.02
CA THR A 144 -20.47 45.34 9.22
C THR A 144 -21.16 46.45 10.01
N GLU A 145 -20.56 46.90 11.11
CA GLU A 145 -21.08 48.02 11.90
C GLU A 145 -21.16 49.32 11.08
N LEU A 146 -20.09 49.65 10.34
CA LEU A 146 -20.06 50.81 9.43
C LEU A 146 -21.14 50.73 8.35
N LYS A 147 -21.33 49.55 7.75
CA LYS A 147 -22.39 49.31 6.77
C LYS A 147 -23.77 49.47 7.39
N GLN A 148 -23.99 48.93 8.58
CA GLN A 148 -25.26 49.07 9.29
C GLN A 148 -25.59 50.53 9.60
N VAL A 149 -24.60 51.31 10.05
CA VAL A 149 -24.76 52.75 10.24
C VAL A 149 -25.09 53.44 8.92
N LEU A 150 -24.33 53.18 7.85
CA LEU A 150 -24.58 53.78 6.54
C LEU A 150 -25.96 53.43 5.98
N ASP A 151 -26.38 52.16 6.06
CA ASP A 151 -27.70 51.70 5.63
C ASP A 151 -28.81 52.40 6.44
N SER A 152 -28.57 52.70 7.73
CA SER A 152 -29.51 53.46 8.57
C SER A 152 -29.63 54.93 8.13
N TRP A 153 -28.52 55.58 7.74
CA TRP A 153 -28.52 56.94 7.20
C TRP A 153 -29.25 57.01 5.86
N VAL A 154 -29.00 56.06 4.96
CA VAL A 154 -29.69 55.98 3.67
C VAL A 154 -31.19 55.78 3.86
N ARG A 155 -31.59 54.90 4.80
CA ARG A 155 -33.00 54.72 5.13
C ARG A 155 -33.64 55.99 5.70
N TYR A 156 -32.95 56.71 6.58
CA TYR A 156 -33.42 57.99 7.10
C TYR A 156 -33.58 59.03 5.99
N GLU A 157 -32.61 59.15 5.08
CA GLU A 157 -32.68 60.09 3.95
C GLU A 157 -33.84 59.75 3.00
N GLN A 158 -34.04 58.47 2.68
CA GLN A 158 -35.18 58.02 1.88
C GLN A 158 -36.52 58.37 2.55
N GLN A 159 -36.65 58.12 3.86
CA GLN A 159 -37.86 58.49 4.61
C GLN A 159 -38.11 60.00 4.64
N GLN A 160 -37.06 60.82 4.82
CA GLN A 160 -37.20 62.28 4.77
C GLN A 160 -37.64 62.74 3.39
N ARG A 161 -37.00 62.24 2.33
CA ARG A 161 -37.35 62.57 0.95
C ARG A 161 -38.80 62.18 0.61
N GLU A 162 -39.24 60.99 1.03
CA GLU A 162 -40.63 60.55 0.88
C GLU A 162 -41.60 61.46 1.65
N SER A 163 -41.28 61.83 2.89
CA SER A 163 -42.09 62.75 3.69
C SER A 163 -42.20 64.14 3.06
N GLU A 164 -41.09 64.71 2.61
CA GLU A 164 -41.06 65.99 1.90
C GLU A 164 -41.89 65.95 0.62
N GLN A 165 -41.77 64.87 -0.17
CA GLN A 165 -42.60 64.68 -1.36
C GLN A 165 -44.09 64.58 -1.01
N LEU A 166 -44.46 63.85 0.04
CA LEU A 166 -45.84 63.76 0.50
C LEU A 166 -46.38 65.12 0.95
N ASP A 167 -45.59 65.90 1.68
CA ASP A 167 -46.01 67.23 2.17
C ASP A 167 -46.06 68.28 1.05
N LEU A 168 -45.16 68.21 0.07
CA LEU A 168 -45.25 68.99 -1.18
C LEU A 168 -46.51 68.63 -1.95
N VAL A 169 -46.83 67.34 -2.11
CA VAL A 169 -48.05 66.87 -2.79
C VAL A 169 -49.31 67.36 -2.06
N LYS A 170 -49.35 67.30 -0.72
CA LYS A 170 -50.46 67.84 0.07
C LYS A 170 -50.60 69.36 -0.11
N THR A 171 -49.49 70.09 -0.04
CA THR A 171 -49.49 71.56 -0.19
C THR A 171 -49.94 71.98 -1.58
N VAL A 172 -49.42 71.34 -2.63
CA VAL A 172 -49.84 71.57 -4.02
C VAL A 172 -51.30 71.22 -4.21
N LYS A 173 -51.76 70.06 -3.70
CA LYS A 173 -53.17 69.67 -3.77
C LYS A 173 -54.08 70.67 -3.08
N ALA A 174 -53.74 71.11 -1.86
CA ALA A 174 -54.51 72.11 -1.12
C ALA A 174 -54.51 73.47 -1.83
N GLY A 175 -53.38 73.88 -2.42
CA GLY A 175 -53.28 75.10 -3.24
C GLY A 175 -54.18 75.03 -4.46
N VAL A 176 -54.15 73.93 -5.20
CA VAL A 176 -55.01 73.69 -6.38
C VAL A 176 -56.48 73.66 -5.97
N GLU A 177 -56.86 72.98 -4.87
CA GLU A 177 -58.23 72.98 -4.35
C GLU A 177 -58.70 74.40 -3.94
N ALA A 178 -57.83 75.20 -3.32
CA ALA A 178 -58.12 76.58 -2.94
C ALA A 178 -58.23 77.53 -4.15
N GLU A 179 -57.42 77.35 -5.19
CA GLU A 179 -57.55 78.08 -6.45
C GLU A 179 -58.81 77.67 -7.22
N LEU A 180 -59.12 76.37 -7.26
CA LEU A 180 -60.38 75.84 -7.81
C LEU A 180 -61.60 76.38 -7.07
N ALA A 181 -61.52 76.67 -5.77
CA ALA A 181 -62.63 77.27 -5.02
C ALA A 181 -62.95 78.72 -5.46
N LYS A 182 -61.99 79.46 -6.05
CA LYS A 182 -62.20 80.84 -6.49
C LYS A 182 -63.07 80.88 -7.76
N PRO A 183 -64.18 81.65 -7.77
CA PRO A 183 -65.10 81.68 -8.91
C PRO A 183 -64.49 82.29 -10.19
N ALA A 184 -63.48 83.16 -10.05
CA ALA A 184 -62.77 83.75 -11.20
C ALA A 184 -61.91 82.71 -11.95
N PHE A 185 -61.24 81.81 -11.21
CA PHE A 185 -60.41 80.76 -11.79
C PHE A 185 -61.26 79.67 -12.46
N LYS A 186 -62.41 79.30 -11.89
CA LYS A 186 -63.37 78.40 -12.55
C LYS A 186 -63.85 78.95 -13.90
N LYS A 187 -64.09 80.25 -14.00
CA LYS A 187 -64.50 80.89 -15.26
C LYS A 187 -63.37 80.88 -16.29
N GLN A 188 -62.14 81.24 -15.90
CA GLN A 188 -60.97 81.16 -16.79
C GLN A 188 -60.70 79.73 -17.25
N LEU A 189 -60.79 78.74 -16.37
CA LEU A 189 -60.61 77.33 -16.73
C LEU A 189 -61.70 76.82 -17.68
N LEU A 190 -62.95 77.25 -17.48
CA LEU A 190 -64.05 76.93 -18.39
C LEU A 190 -63.87 77.60 -19.76
N GLU A 191 -63.39 78.84 -19.81
CA GLU A 191 -63.07 79.56 -21.05
C GLU A 191 -61.89 78.91 -21.80
N GLU A 192 -60.84 78.50 -21.08
CA GLU A 192 -59.68 77.80 -21.66
C GLU A 192 -60.05 76.39 -22.14
N ALA A 193 -60.86 75.65 -21.37
CA ALA A 193 -61.41 74.36 -21.79
C ALA A 193 -62.34 74.52 -23.00
N LEU A 194 -63.16 75.58 -23.06
CA LEU A 194 -63.97 75.92 -24.24
C LEU A 194 -63.07 76.22 -25.44
N ALA A 195 -62.02 77.02 -25.28
CA ALA A 195 -61.06 77.32 -26.36
C ALA A 195 -60.34 76.05 -26.86
N HIS A 196 -59.94 75.15 -25.96
CA HIS A 196 -59.35 73.87 -26.33
C HIS A 196 -60.35 72.95 -27.05
N VAL A 197 -61.60 72.85 -26.58
CA VAL A 197 -62.65 72.07 -27.24
C VAL A 197 -63.03 72.68 -28.59
N GLU A 198 -63.11 74.00 -28.72
CA GLU A 198 -63.35 74.69 -29.99
C GLU A 198 -62.18 74.50 -30.97
N SER A 199 -60.93 74.48 -30.49
CA SER A 199 -59.77 74.16 -31.32
C SER A 199 -59.79 72.70 -31.81
N LEU A 200 -60.19 71.77 -30.95
CA LEU A 200 -60.36 70.35 -31.29
C LEU A 200 -61.56 70.15 -32.24
N ALA A 201 -62.67 70.86 -32.04
CA ALA A 201 -63.84 70.81 -32.91
C ALA A 201 -63.56 71.40 -34.30
N LYS A 202 -62.81 72.52 -34.39
CA LYS A 202 -62.31 73.07 -35.65
C LYS A 202 -61.30 72.16 -36.33
N SER A 203 -60.49 71.42 -35.57
CA SER A 203 -59.56 70.43 -36.13
C SER A 203 -60.25 69.14 -36.60
N LYS A 204 -61.47 68.87 -36.11
CA LYS A 204 -62.25 67.65 -36.41
C LYS A 204 -63.43 67.89 -37.36
N SER A 205 -63.67 69.13 -37.81
CA SER A 205 -64.58 69.39 -38.93
C SER A 205 -63.87 69.10 -40.26
N ILE A 206 -63.76 67.81 -40.56
CA ILE A 206 -63.75 67.24 -41.91
C ILE A 206 -64.79 66.14 -41.89
#